data_AF-A0A2V5T5C7-F1
#
_entry.id   AF-A0A2V5T5C7-F1
#
_cell.length_a   1.000
_cell.length_b   1.000
_cell.length_c   1.000
_cell.angle_alpha   90.00
_cell.angle_beta   90.00
_cell.angle_gamma   90.00
#
_symmetry.space_group_name_H-M   'P 1'
#
loop_
_entity.id
_entity.type
_entity.pdbx_description
1 polymer ?
#
loop_
_entity_poly.entity_id
_entity_poly.type
_entity_poly.pdbx_seq_one_letter_code
_entity_poly.pdbx_strand_id
1 'polypeptide(L)'
;MLVWLCSERERWSDLIKPELLGAILAALEREQRNAPGRGSKLHRALVEDRQLLGEIFANGDIGVARDTIRRLQLSPLFDELTKRSLLGRIVKVYPGLEGMITAAQAQEKAAPLIVSWSSLERRKGEYEALVKTKIPENTKEIAIARSYGDLSENFEFKAAKQMQSVLMRRKAELEQMLHNARGTSFEKADTSLVSIGTVVTLRSLDSSKEETYTILGAWDGDPDRHIISYQTAIAQTLLGHKLGEVISLNTDHDTAQFAIVSINPVPPDKTESTAAVRETPAIEVAISE
;
A
#
# COMPACT_ATOMS: atom_id res chain seq x y z
N MET A 1 -16.37 -14.97 -28.15
CA MET A 1 -17.36 -16.01 -27.78
C MET A 1 -18.02 -15.69 -26.44
N LEU A 2 -17.29 -15.55 -25.33
CA LEU A 2 -17.89 -15.25 -24.01
C LEU A 2 -18.71 -13.94 -23.95
N VAL A 3 -18.22 -12.86 -24.57
CA VAL A 3 -18.97 -11.58 -24.66
C VAL A 3 -20.32 -11.76 -25.35
N TRP A 4 -20.34 -12.54 -26.43
CA TRP A 4 -21.56 -12.84 -27.17
C TRP A 4 -22.52 -13.72 -26.36
N LEU A 5 -22.00 -14.71 -25.62
CA LEU A 5 -22.84 -15.52 -24.74
C LEU A 5 -23.50 -14.67 -23.65
N CYS A 6 -22.82 -13.65 -23.14
CA CYS A 6 -23.38 -12.71 -22.17
C CYS A 6 -24.48 -11.82 -22.78
N SER A 7 -24.37 -11.45 -24.06
CA SER A 7 -25.41 -10.66 -24.75
C SER A 7 -26.64 -11.49 -25.12
N GLU A 8 -26.46 -12.77 -25.46
CA GLU A 8 -27.53 -13.66 -25.92
C GLU A 8 -28.13 -14.53 -24.80
N ARG A 9 -27.89 -14.16 -23.55
CA ARG A 9 -28.16 -14.97 -22.35
C ARG A 9 -29.62 -15.39 -22.16
N GLU A 10 -30.59 -14.59 -22.62
CA GLU A 10 -32.01 -14.94 -22.58
C GLU A 10 -32.31 -16.20 -23.42
N ARG A 11 -31.59 -16.39 -24.52
CA ARG A 11 -31.79 -17.51 -25.45
C ARG A 11 -31.00 -18.76 -25.06
N TRP A 12 -30.02 -18.60 -24.16
CA TRP A 12 -29.09 -19.66 -23.75
C TRP A 12 -28.98 -19.75 -22.22
N SER A 13 -30.09 -19.59 -21.51
CA SER A 13 -30.15 -19.57 -20.04
C SER A 13 -29.49 -20.78 -19.38
N ASP A 14 -29.53 -21.95 -20.02
CA ASP A 14 -28.92 -23.19 -19.51
C ASP A 14 -27.39 -23.12 -19.38
N LEU A 15 -26.75 -22.19 -20.08
CA LEU A 15 -25.31 -21.94 -20.04
C LEU A 15 -24.92 -20.82 -19.06
N ILE A 16 -25.90 -20.09 -18.52
CA ILE A 16 -25.69 -18.97 -17.59
C ILE A 16 -25.65 -19.52 -16.17
N LYS A 17 -24.58 -20.25 -15.88
CA LYS A 17 -24.32 -20.92 -14.60
C LYS A 17 -23.04 -20.39 -13.96
N PRO A 18 -22.78 -20.64 -12.66
CA PRO A 18 -21.60 -20.12 -11.97
C PRO A 18 -20.26 -20.40 -12.66
N GLU A 19 -20.13 -21.51 -13.38
CA GLU A 19 -18.93 -21.86 -14.15
C GLU A 19 -18.60 -20.84 -15.24
N LEU A 20 -19.61 -20.15 -15.79
CA LEU A 20 -19.44 -19.10 -16.77
C LEU A 20 -18.57 -17.96 -16.22
N LEU A 21 -18.79 -17.55 -14.96
CA LEU A 21 -17.97 -16.52 -14.34
C LEU A 21 -16.53 -16.96 -14.17
N GLY A 22 -16.30 -18.22 -13.80
CA GLY A 22 -14.96 -18.80 -13.76
C GLY A 22 -14.24 -18.73 -15.12
N ALA A 23 -14.95 -19.06 -16.20
CA ALA A 23 -14.43 -18.96 -17.56
C ALA A 23 -14.15 -17.50 -17.98
N ILE A 24 -15.03 -16.55 -17.58
CA ILE A 24 -14.84 -15.12 -17.81
C ILE A 24 -13.57 -14.62 -17.12
N LEU A 25 -13.39 -14.92 -15.82
CA LEU A 25 -12.22 -14.50 -15.05
C LEU A 25 -10.93 -15.07 -15.63
N ALA A 26 -10.90 -16.36 -15.97
CA ALA A 26 -9.73 -17.00 -16.58
C ALA A 26 -9.37 -16.37 -17.94
N ALA A 27 -10.37 -15.99 -18.74
CA ALA A 27 -10.15 -15.30 -20.01
C ALA A 27 -9.56 -13.90 -19.78
N LEU A 28 -10.07 -13.14 -18.80
CA LEU A 28 -9.55 -11.83 -18.44
C LEU A 28 -8.10 -11.90 -17.92
N GLU A 29 -7.76 -12.89 -17.09
CA GLU A 29 -6.38 -13.10 -16.62
C GLU A 29 -5.41 -13.44 -17.76
N ARG A 30 -5.87 -14.20 -18.75
CA ARG A 30 -5.08 -14.49 -19.96
C ARG A 30 -4.89 -13.24 -20.81
N GLU A 31 -5.93 -12.42 -20.97
CA GLU A 31 -5.85 -11.14 -21.68
C GLU A 31 -4.88 -10.17 -21.00
N GLN A 32 -4.96 -10.02 -19.67
CA GLN A 32 -4.09 -9.13 -18.90
C GLN A 32 -2.61 -9.50 -19.03
N ARG A 33 -2.29 -10.81 -19.06
CA ARG A 33 -0.92 -11.31 -19.29
C ARG A 33 -0.39 -10.99 -20.69
N ASN A 34 -1.26 -11.04 -21.71
CA ASN A 34 -0.85 -10.88 -23.09
C ASN A 34 -0.86 -9.40 -23.55
N ALA A 35 -1.71 -8.55 -22.96
CA ALA A 35 -1.90 -7.16 -23.35
C ALA A 35 -2.42 -6.29 -22.19
N PRO A 36 -1.55 -5.90 -21.22
CA PRO A 36 -1.96 -5.08 -20.09
C PRO A 36 -2.44 -3.68 -20.56
N GLY A 37 -3.64 -3.27 -20.12
CA GLY A 37 -4.15 -1.90 -20.31
C GLY A 37 -5.25 -1.70 -21.36
N ARG A 38 -5.66 -2.73 -22.12
CA ARG A 38 -6.89 -2.66 -22.93
C ARG A 38 -8.07 -3.19 -22.12
N GLY A 39 -8.97 -2.31 -21.67
CA GLY A 39 -10.25 -2.72 -21.09
C GLY A 39 -11.02 -3.56 -22.12
N SER A 40 -11.08 -4.87 -21.91
CA SER A 40 -11.68 -5.76 -22.89
C SER A 40 -13.21 -5.63 -22.89
N LYS A 41 -13.84 -5.94 -24.02
CA LYS A 41 -15.31 -5.99 -24.12
C LYS A 41 -15.91 -6.93 -23.08
N LEU A 42 -15.15 -7.95 -22.66
CA LEU A 42 -15.53 -8.90 -21.63
C LEU A 42 -15.49 -8.29 -20.22
N HIS A 43 -14.44 -7.52 -19.91
CA HIS A 43 -14.37 -6.76 -18.66
C HIS A 43 -15.57 -5.81 -18.56
N ARG A 44 -15.85 -5.07 -19.65
CA ARG A 44 -17.00 -4.15 -19.71
C ARG A 44 -18.33 -4.87 -19.47
N ALA A 45 -18.56 -5.97 -20.18
CA ALA A 45 -19.77 -6.77 -20.02
C ALA A 45 -19.97 -7.23 -18.56
N LEU A 46 -18.90 -7.68 -17.89
CA LEU A 46 -19.00 -8.11 -16.49
C LEU A 46 -19.27 -6.95 -15.51
N VAL A 47 -18.64 -5.81 -15.72
CA VAL A 47 -18.72 -4.67 -14.78
C VAL A 47 -19.99 -3.85 -14.97
N GLU A 48 -20.37 -3.56 -16.22
CA GLU A 48 -21.51 -2.69 -16.54
C GLU A 48 -22.85 -3.41 -16.44
N ASP A 49 -22.91 -4.71 -16.78
CA ASP A 49 -24.15 -5.49 -16.67
C ASP A 49 -24.44 -5.85 -15.21
N ARG A 50 -25.41 -5.15 -14.62
CA ARG A 50 -25.80 -5.34 -13.21
C ARG A 50 -26.63 -6.60 -12.97
N GLN A 51 -27.22 -7.18 -14.02
CA GLN A 51 -28.09 -8.35 -13.92
C GLN A 51 -27.34 -9.65 -14.14
N LEU A 52 -26.27 -9.63 -14.95
CA LEU A 52 -25.49 -10.82 -15.32
C LEU A 52 -25.08 -11.69 -14.11
N LEU A 53 -24.51 -11.09 -13.05
CA LEU A 53 -24.13 -11.86 -11.86
C LEU A 53 -25.34 -12.41 -11.10
N GLY A 54 -26.45 -11.68 -11.08
CA GLY A 54 -27.70 -12.16 -10.49
C GLY A 54 -28.21 -13.40 -11.21
N GLU A 55 -28.18 -13.39 -12.54
CA GLU A 55 -28.63 -14.50 -13.40
C GLU A 55 -27.69 -15.71 -13.32
N ILE A 56 -26.37 -15.49 -13.39
CA ILE A 56 -25.34 -16.55 -13.24
C ILE A 56 -25.53 -17.33 -11.95
N PHE A 57 -25.91 -16.64 -10.87
CA PHE A 57 -26.01 -17.22 -9.55
C PHE A 57 -27.44 -17.59 -9.12
N ALA A 58 -28.45 -17.29 -9.92
CA ALA A 58 -29.87 -17.46 -9.54
C ALA A 58 -30.21 -18.89 -9.09
N ASN A 59 -29.64 -19.90 -9.74
CA ASN A 59 -29.83 -21.32 -9.43
C ASN A 59 -28.51 -22.04 -9.10
N GLY A 60 -27.50 -21.29 -8.64
CA GLY A 60 -26.16 -21.80 -8.35
C GLY A 60 -26.05 -22.49 -6.98
N ASP A 61 -24.97 -23.24 -6.78
CA ASP A 61 -24.61 -23.76 -5.46
C ASP A 61 -23.89 -22.69 -4.62
N ILE A 62 -24.27 -22.57 -3.35
CA ILE A 62 -23.70 -21.57 -2.42
C ILE A 62 -22.18 -21.77 -2.19
N GLY A 63 -21.69 -23.00 -2.29
CA GLY A 63 -20.26 -23.34 -2.26
C GLY A 63 -19.52 -22.77 -3.47
N VAL A 64 -20.11 -22.83 -4.66
CA VAL A 64 -19.51 -22.22 -5.86
C VAL A 64 -19.52 -20.69 -5.77
N ALA A 65 -20.58 -20.10 -5.20
CA ALA A 65 -20.62 -18.66 -4.90
C ALA A 65 -19.52 -18.26 -3.91
N ARG A 66 -19.32 -19.06 -2.84
CA ARG A 66 -18.24 -18.87 -1.86
C ARG A 66 -16.86 -18.88 -2.50
N ASP A 67 -16.57 -19.86 -3.35
CA ASP A 67 -15.28 -19.97 -4.03
C ASP A 67 -15.07 -18.84 -5.04
N THR A 68 -16.14 -18.39 -5.70
CA THR A 68 -16.10 -17.21 -6.57
C THR A 68 -15.76 -15.94 -5.79
N ILE A 69 -16.40 -15.71 -4.65
CA ILE A 69 -16.11 -14.55 -3.79
C ILE A 69 -14.63 -14.52 -3.42
N ARG A 70 -14.06 -15.66 -3.01
CA ARG A 70 -12.62 -15.77 -2.69
C ARG A 70 -11.74 -15.41 -3.89
N ARG A 71 -12.06 -15.95 -5.07
CA ARG A 71 -11.32 -15.67 -6.31
C ARG A 71 -11.39 -14.19 -6.68
N LEU A 72 -12.55 -13.55 -6.57
CA LEU A 72 -12.72 -12.12 -6.84
C LEU A 72 -11.94 -11.24 -5.85
N GLN A 73 -11.93 -11.60 -4.57
CA GLN A 73 -11.17 -10.88 -3.54
C GLN A 73 -9.66 -10.90 -3.84
N LEU A 74 -9.14 -12.07 -4.19
CA LEU A 74 -7.71 -12.26 -4.47
C LEU A 74 -7.29 -11.83 -5.88
N SER A 75 -8.23 -11.49 -6.76
CA SER A 75 -7.95 -11.19 -8.15
C SER A 75 -7.31 -9.80 -8.33
N PRO A 76 -6.23 -9.67 -9.10
CA PRO A 76 -5.66 -8.37 -9.49
C PRO A 76 -6.38 -7.74 -10.71
N LEU A 77 -7.46 -8.35 -11.20
CA LEU A 77 -8.15 -7.91 -12.42
C LEU A 77 -8.92 -6.59 -12.27
N PHE A 78 -9.38 -6.30 -11.06
CA PHE A 78 -10.32 -5.20 -10.80
C PHE A 78 -9.77 -4.29 -9.69
N ASP A 79 -10.12 -3.01 -9.75
CA ASP A 79 -9.94 -2.11 -8.61
C ASP A 79 -10.90 -2.44 -7.47
N GLU A 80 -10.63 -1.91 -6.28
CA GLU A 80 -11.39 -2.24 -5.08
C GLU A 80 -12.85 -1.80 -5.13
N LEU A 81 -13.15 -0.68 -5.80
CA LEU A 81 -14.54 -0.22 -5.96
C LEU A 81 -15.34 -1.20 -6.84
N THR A 82 -14.73 -1.67 -7.91
CA THR A 82 -15.31 -2.62 -8.84
C THR A 82 -15.47 -3.99 -8.19
N LYS A 83 -14.46 -4.48 -7.45
CA LYS A 83 -14.59 -5.71 -6.65
C LYS A 83 -15.78 -5.63 -5.70
N ARG A 84 -15.90 -4.55 -4.94
CA ARG A 84 -17.03 -4.34 -4.01
C ARG A 84 -18.38 -4.35 -4.72
N SER A 85 -18.46 -3.70 -5.88
CA SER A 85 -19.66 -3.69 -6.72
C SER A 85 -20.04 -5.10 -7.21
N LEU A 86 -19.08 -5.89 -7.67
CA LEU A 86 -19.31 -7.27 -8.14
C LEU A 86 -19.69 -8.20 -6.98
N LEU A 87 -18.94 -8.15 -5.87
CA LEU A 87 -19.21 -8.95 -4.67
C LEU A 87 -20.59 -8.63 -4.07
N GLY A 88 -20.99 -7.36 -4.04
CA GLY A 88 -22.32 -6.94 -3.58
C GLY A 88 -23.46 -7.50 -4.43
N ARG A 89 -23.24 -7.69 -5.75
CA ARG A 89 -24.23 -8.35 -6.62
C ARG A 89 -24.39 -9.83 -6.28
N ILE A 90 -23.31 -10.53 -5.93
CA ILE A 90 -23.34 -11.93 -5.50
C ILE A 90 -24.04 -12.06 -4.14
N VAL A 91 -23.71 -11.19 -3.18
CA VAL A 91 -24.37 -11.20 -1.85
C VAL A 91 -25.84 -10.86 -1.92
N LYS A 92 -26.28 -10.06 -2.90
CA LYS A 92 -27.71 -9.85 -3.14
C LYS A 92 -28.46 -11.15 -3.47
N VAL A 93 -27.81 -12.12 -4.11
CA VAL A 93 -28.37 -13.45 -4.38
C VAL A 93 -28.21 -14.37 -3.16
N TYR A 94 -27.07 -14.28 -2.46
CA TYR A 94 -26.78 -15.07 -1.26
C TYR A 94 -26.46 -14.19 -0.04
N PRO A 95 -27.49 -13.68 0.67
CA PRO A 95 -27.27 -12.80 1.83
C PRO A 95 -26.41 -13.44 2.93
N GLY A 96 -26.47 -14.76 3.10
CA GLY A 96 -25.65 -15.49 4.08
C GLY A 96 -24.13 -15.44 3.83
N LEU A 97 -23.68 -14.91 2.69
CA LEU A 97 -22.25 -14.72 2.39
C LEU A 97 -21.74 -13.31 2.71
N GLU A 98 -22.59 -12.41 3.25
CA GLU A 98 -22.22 -11.03 3.60
C GLU A 98 -20.99 -10.98 4.52
N GLY A 99 -20.93 -11.87 5.52
CA GLY A 99 -19.81 -11.96 6.45
C GLY A 99 -18.44 -12.22 5.79
N MET A 100 -18.40 -12.82 4.60
CA MET A 100 -17.15 -13.02 3.85
C MET A 100 -16.64 -11.72 3.21
N ILE A 101 -17.54 -10.81 2.85
CA ILE A 101 -17.18 -9.48 2.38
C ILE A 101 -16.77 -8.63 3.58
N THR A 102 -17.56 -8.65 4.66
CA THR A 102 -17.31 -7.83 5.85
C THR A 102 -16.03 -8.23 6.58
N ALA A 103 -15.72 -9.52 6.69
CA ALA A 103 -14.46 -9.99 7.28
C ALA A 103 -13.25 -9.59 6.44
N ALA A 104 -13.34 -9.66 5.10
CA ALA A 104 -12.29 -9.15 4.22
C ALA A 104 -12.17 -7.61 4.31
N GLN A 105 -13.28 -6.89 4.45
CA GLN A 105 -13.31 -5.44 4.68
C GLN A 105 -12.73 -5.05 6.05
N ALA A 106 -12.91 -5.88 7.08
CA ALA A 106 -12.30 -5.68 8.40
C ALA A 106 -10.80 -5.95 8.36
N GLN A 107 -10.35 -6.92 7.55
CA GLN A 107 -8.94 -7.16 7.25
C GLN A 107 -8.31 -6.02 6.41
N GLU A 108 -9.11 -5.39 5.52
CA GLU A 108 -8.70 -4.26 4.65
C GLU A 108 -8.80 -2.88 5.30
N LYS A 109 -9.53 -2.72 6.41
CA LYS A 109 -9.28 -1.61 7.35
C LYS A 109 -7.95 -1.87 8.07
N ALA A 110 -6.87 -2.04 7.32
CA ALA A 110 -5.56 -1.68 7.82
C ALA A 110 -5.70 -0.24 8.34
N ALA A 111 -5.40 -0.06 9.63
CA ALA A 111 -5.48 1.26 10.25
C ALA A 111 -4.78 2.28 9.33
N PRO A 112 -5.41 3.44 9.06
CA PRO A 112 -4.83 4.43 8.15
C PRO A 112 -3.39 4.73 8.55
N LEU A 113 -2.50 4.85 7.57
CA LEU A 113 -1.10 5.12 7.82
C LEU A 113 -0.96 6.57 8.28
N ILE A 114 -0.80 6.79 9.58
CA ILE A 114 -0.74 8.13 10.17
C ILE A 114 0.64 8.75 9.91
N VAL A 115 0.66 9.96 9.37
CA VAL A 115 1.90 10.70 9.02
C VAL A 115 1.71 12.19 9.30
N SER A 116 2.80 12.92 9.53
CA SER A 116 2.74 14.38 9.53
C SER A 116 2.34 14.93 8.15
N TRP A 117 1.75 16.13 8.13
CA TRP A 117 1.50 16.85 6.88
C TRP A 117 2.78 17.11 6.09
N SER A 118 3.88 17.42 6.78
CA SER A 118 5.17 17.70 6.15
C SER A 118 5.72 16.46 5.42
N SER A 119 5.68 15.29 6.05
CA SER A 119 6.08 14.02 5.42
C SER A 119 5.16 13.58 4.29
N LEU A 120 3.85 13.80 4.42
CA LEU A 120 2.89 13.53 3.34
C LEU A 120 3.24 14.34 2.09
N GLU A 121 3.51 15.63 2.26
CA GLU A 121 3.84 16.53 1.15
C GLU A 121 5.19 16.18 0.51
N ARG A 122 6.20 15.84 1.33
CA ARG A 122 7.49 15.34 0.83
C ARG A 122 7.30 14.09 -0.05
N ARG A 123 6.50 13.11 0.39
CA ARG A 123 6.23 11.89 -0.40
C ARG A 123 5.44 12.17 -1.67
N LYS A 124 4.51 13.12 -1.66
CA LYS A 124 3.83 13.58 -2.88
C LYS A 124 4.82 14.21 -3.85
N GLY A 125 5.72 15.08 -3.38
CA GLY A 125 6.80 15.65 -4.20
C GLY A 125 7.70 14.58 -4.80
N GLU A 126 8.10 13.56 -4.03
CA GLU A 126 8.86 12.40 -4.53
C GLU A 126 8.10 11.66 -5.65
N TYR A 127 6.79 11.42 -5.46
CA TYR A 127 5.95 10.77 -6.45
C TYR A 127 5.82 11.61 -7.73
N GLU A 128 5.58 12.92 -7.60
CA GLU A 128 5.46 13.83 -8.73
C GLU A 128 6.75 13.89 -9.55
N ALA A 129 7.92 14.02 -8.90
CA ALA A 129 9.21 14.00 -9.58
C ALA A 129 9.44 12.68 -10.32
N LEU A 130 8.99 11.57 -9.75
CA LEU A 130 9.12 10.25 -10.37
C LEU A 130 8.26 10.13 -11.63
N VAL A 131 7.01 10.62 -11.59
CA VAL A 131 6.06 10.55 -12.71
C VAL A 131 6.35 11.59 -13.80
N LYS A 132 6.66 12.83 -13.42
CA LYS A 132 6.81 13.96 -14.36
C LYS A 132 8.22 14.08 -14.93
N THR A 133 9.24 13.57 -14.23
CA THR A 133 10.64 13.77 -14.60
C THR A 133 11.35 12.44 -14.86
N LYS A 134 11.53 11.61 -13.82
CA LYS A 134 12.41 10.42 -13.91
C LYS A 134 11.94 9.37 -14.91
N ILE A 135 10.66 9.02 -14.92
CA ILE A 135 10.12 8.02 -15.86
C ILE A 135 10.19 8.53 -17.32
N PRO A 136 9.77 9.77 -17.63
CA PRO A 136 9.95 10.35 -18.96
C PRO A 136 11.41 10.40 -19.43
N GLU A 137 12.35 10.79 -18.56
CA GLU A 137 13.79 10.82 -18.86
C GLU A 137 14.32 9.43 -19.20
N ASN A 138 14.06 8.44 -18.35
CA ASN A 138 14.44 7.05 -18.63
C ASN A 138 13.80 6.50 -19.92
N THR A 139 12.58 6.93 -20.24
CA THR A 139 11.94 6.55 -21.52
C THR A 139 12.68 7.13 -22.73
N LYS A 140 13.20 8.36 -22.62
CA LYS A 140 14.06 8.97 -23.65
C LYS A 140 15.39 8.24 -23.75
N GLU A 141 16.03 7.90 -22.63
CA GLU A 141 17.28 7.12 -22.60
C GLU A 141 17.11 5.77 -23.30
N ILE A 142 16.01 5.05 -23.04
CA ILE A 142 15.71 3.78 -23.73
C ILE A 142 15.56 4.00 -25.24
N ALA A 143 14.91 5.10 -25.65
CA ALA A 143 14.73 5.40 -27.07
C ALA A 143 16.07 5.70 -27.77
N ILE A 144 16.97 6.44 -27.10
CA ILE A 144 18.33 6.72 -27.58
C ILE A 144 19.15 5.44 -27.64
N ALA A 145 19.16 4.65 -26.56
CA ALA A 145 19.86 3.37 -26.50
C ALA A 145 19.41 2.41 -27.62
N ARG A 146 18.11 2.43 -27.93
CA ARG A 146 17.54 1.63 -29.02
C ARG A 146 18.02 2.06 -30.41
N SER A 147 18.41 3.31 -30.59
CA SER A 147 18.87 3.83 -31.88
C SER A 147 20.26 3.34 -32.29
N TYR A 148 21.05 2.79 -31.36
CA TYR A 148 22.40 2.26 -31.64
C TYR A 148 22.43 0.88 -32.33
N GLY A 149 21.26 0.33 -32.69
CA GLY A 149 21.15 -0.83 -33.59
C GLY A 149 21.23 -2.18 -32.89
N ASP A 150 22.40 -2.61 -32.43
CA ASP A 150 22.57 -3.96 -31.86
C ASP A 150 22.11 -4.03 -30.40
N LEU A 151 20.84 -4.36 -30.20
CA LEU A 151 20.21 -4.43 -28.87
C LEU A 151 20.63 -5.65 -28.05
N SER A 152 21.21 -6.67 -28.69
CA SER A 152 21.61 -7.93 -28.04
C SER A 152 22.80 -7.73 -27.10
N GLU A 153 23.75 -6.90 -27.52
CA GLU A 153 24.99 -6.60 -26.78
C GLU A 153 24.98 -5.22 -26.10
N ASN A 154 24.02 -4.36 -26.42
CA ASN A 154 23.93 -3.01 -25.85
C ASN A 154 23.63 -3.04 -24.34
N PHE A 155 24.66 -2.78 -23.54
CA PHE A 155 24.61 -2.74 -22.09
C PHE A 155 23.74 -1.57 -21.60
N GLU A 156 23.80 -0.42 -22.28
CA GLU A 156 23.03 0.78 -21.95
C GLU A 156 21.53 0.55 -22.07
N PHE A 157 21.09 -0.18 -23.09
CA PHE A 157 19.68 -0.54 -23.31
C PHE A 157 19.17 -1.46 -22.19
N LYS A 158 19.96 -2.49 -21.83
CA LYS A 158 19.61 -3.42 -20.75
C LYS A 158 19.54 -2.69 -19.40
N ALA A 159 20.52 -1.84 -19.11
CA ALA A 159 20.55 -1.03 -17.89
C ALA A 159 19.37 -0.07 -17.81
N ALA A 160 19.05 0.64 -18.90
CA ALA A 160 17.93 1.57 -18.96
C ALA A 160 16.58 0.85 -18.77
N LYS A 161 16.43 -0.37 -19.32
CA LYS A 161 15.26 -1.23 -19.10
C LYS A 161 15.13 -1.72 -17.67
N GLN A 162 16.22 -2.12 -17.04
CA GLN A 162 16.22 -2.48 -15.62
C GLN A 162 15.82 -1.28 -14.75
N MET A 163 16.38 -0.11 -15.04
CA MET A 163 16.04 1.14 -14.35
C MET A 163 14.56 1.49 -14.52
N GLN A 164 13.98 1.29 -15.72
CA GLN A 164 12.54 1.44 -15.96
C GLN A 164 11.71 0.57 -15.01
N SER A 165 12.11 -0.70 -14.83
CA SER A 165 11.43 -1.62 -13.91
C SER A 165 11.50 -1.14 -12.46
N VAL A 166 12.66 -0.64 -12.03
CA VAL A 166 12.85 -0.08 -10.68
C VAL A 166 11.98 1.16 -10.47
N LEU A 167 11.94 2.08 -11.44
CA LEU A 167 11.11 3.28 -11.38
C LEU A 167 9.62 2.95 -11.34
N MET A 168 9.15 2.02 -12.16
CA MET A 168 7.73 1.60 -12.17
C MET A 168 7.33 0.90 -10.86
N ARG A 169 8.19 0.04 -10.31
CA ARG A 169 7.97 -0.56 -8.99
C ARG A 169 7.87 0.51 -7.91
N ARG A 170 8.82 1.45 -7.90
CA ARG A 170 8.83 2.54 -6.93
C ARG A 170 7.62 3.45 -7.04
N LYS A 171 7.13 3.71 -8.25
CA LYS A 171 5.88 4.43 -8.51
C LYS A 171 4.71 3.73 -7.82
N ALA A 172 4.53 2.43 -8.09
CA ALA A 172 3.42 1.65 -7.55
C ALA A 172 3.45 1.58 -6.01
N GLU A 173 4.64 1.40 -5.43
CA GLU A 173 4.83 1.43 -3.98
C GLU A 173 4.42 2.78 -3.38
N LEU A 174 4.92 3.89 -3.93
CA LEU A 174 4.59 5.24 -3.45
C LEU A 174 3.10 5.57 -3.64
N GLU A 175 2.50 5.16 -4.76
CA GLU A 175 1.07 5.37 -5.04
C GLU A 175 0.20 4.67 -3.99
N GLN A 176 0.51 3.40 -3.68
CA GLN A 176 -0.20 2.64 -2.66
C GLN A 176 0.00 3.24 -1.26
N MET A 177 1.24 3.63 -0.93
CA MET A 177 1.57 4.28 0.33
C MET A 177 0.81 5.60 0.52
N LEU A 178 0.78 6.44 -0.51
CA LEU A 178 0.05 7.72 -0.50
C LEU A 178 -1.46 7.54 -0.40
N HIS A 179 -2.01 6.51 -1.07
CA HIS A 179 -3.44 6.18 -0.98
C HIS A 179 -3.89 5.90 0.48
N ASN A 180 -3.05 5.18 1.22
CA ASN A 180 -3.34 4.75 2.59
C ASN A 180 -2.95 5.79 3.66
N ALA A 181 -2.14 6.79 3.30
CA ALA A 181 -1.63 7.79 4.23
C ALA A 181 -2.69 8.82 4.64
N ARG A 182 -2.67 9.22 5.91
CA ARG A 182 -3.50 10.28 6.47
C ARG A 182 -2.62 11.27 7.24
N GLY A 183 -2.65 12.52 6.79
CA GLY A 183 -1.91 13.63 7.40
C GLY A 183 -2.54 14.09 8.71
N THR A 184 -1.72 14.43 9.70
CA THR A 184 -2.13 15.03 10.97
C THR A 184 -1.08 16.03 11.45
N SER A 185 -1.49 17.01 12.26
CA SER A 185 -0.57 17.91 12.99
C SER A 185 -0.18 17.38 14.37
N PHE A 186 -0.74 16.24 14.78
CA PHE A 186 -0.55 15.64 16.12
C PHE A 186 -0.92 16.57 17.29
N GLU A 187 -1.63 17.65 17.02
CA GLU A 187 -2.14 18.55 18.05
C GLU A 187 -3.16 17.82 18.94
N LYS A 188 -3.13 18.12 20.24
CA LYS A 188 -4.05 17.55 21.24
C LYS A 188 -3.96 16.02 21.35
N ALA A 189 -2.77 15.46 21.17
CA ALA A 189 -2.52 14.06 21.49
C ALA A 189 -2.95 13.74 22.93
N ASP A 190 -3.57 12.58 23.12
CA ASP A 190 -3.94 12.08 24.44
C ASP A 190 -2.65 11.71 25.20
N THR A 191 -2.43 12.36 26.34
CA THR A 191 -1.24 12.13 27.18
C THR A 191 -1.53 11.22 28.38
N SER A 192 -2.74 10.64 28.47
CA SER A 192 -3.07 9.65 29.51
C SER A 192 -2.34 8.32 29.30
N LEU A 193 -2.00 8.02 28.04
CA LEU A 193 -1.23 6.86 27.59
C LEU A 193 -0.13 7.37 26.66
N VAL A 194 0.88 6.55 26.42
CA VAL A 194 1.78 6.78 25.30
C VAL A 194 1.03 6.58 23.99
N SER A 195 0.90 7.62 23.20
CA SER A 195 0.25 7.58 21.88
C SER A 195 1.09 8.25 20.80
N ILE A 196 0.65 8.14 19.56
CA ILE A 196 1.21 8.92 18.46
C ILE A 196 1.00 10.42 18.78
N GLY A 197 2.03 11.24 18.58
CA GLY A 197 2.03 12.66 18.93
C GLY A 197 2.50 12.97 20.35
N THR A 198 3.10 12.00 21.06
CA THR A 198 3.63 12.19 22.42
C THR A 198 5.15 12.18 22.47
N VAL A 199 5.69 12.87 23.46
CA VAL A 199 7.08 12.86 23.88
C VAL A 199 7.14 12.06 25.18
N VAL A 200 7.90 10.97 25.16
CA VAL A 200 8.01 10.01 26.27
C VAL A 200 9.43 10.03 26.79
N THR A 201 9.59 10.19 28.11
CA THR A 201 10.88 10.03 28.77
C THR A 201 10.89 8.69 29.50
N LEU A 202 11.93 7.91 29.24
CA LEU A 202 12.20 6.61 29.83
C LEU A 202 13.39 6.72 30.76
N ARG A 203 13.34 6.05 31.90
CA ARG A 203 14.47 5.91 32.82
C ARG A 203 14.88 4.46 32.93
N SER A 204 16.14 4.15 32.62
CA SER A 204 16.72 2.82 32.81
C SER A 204 16.76 2.48 34.30
N LEU A 205 16.28 1.30 34.67
CA LEU A 205 16.32 0.84 36.07
C LEU A 205 17.74 0.46 36.51
N ASP A 206 18.58 -0.02 35.59
CA ASP A 206 19.95 -0.45 35.91
C ASP A 206 20.92 0.73 36.04
N SER A 207 20.81 1.71 35.15
CA SER A 207 21.76 2.82 35.05
C SER A 207 21.23 4.16 35.56
N SER A 208 19.94 4.26 35.86
CA SER A 208 19.23 5.52 36.17
C SER A 208 19.35 6.60 35.10
N LYS A 209 19.83 6.27 33.89
CA LYS A 209 19.90 7.20 32.76
C LYS A 209 18.51 7.43 32.18
N GLU A 210 18.28 8.66 31.73
CA GLU A 210 17.04 9.05 31.07
C GLU A 210 17.24 9.21 29.57
N GLU A 211 16.28 8.71 28.80
CA GLU A 211 16.22 8.83 27.35
C GLU A 211 14.85 9.38 26.96
N THR A 212 14.81 10.32 26.02
CA THR A 212 13.56 10.94 25.58
C THR A 212 13.32 10.64 24.12
N TYR A 213 12.14 10.13 23.80
CA TYR A 213 11.71 9.78 22.45
C TYR A 213 10.45 10.53 22.08
N THR A 214 10.39 11.00 20.84
CA THR A 214 9.18 11.61 20.27
C THR A 214 8.54 10.63 19.30
N ILE A 215 7.31 10.19 19.57
CA ILE A 215 6.62 9.19 18.74
C ILE A 215 5.71 9.88 17.74
N LEU A 216 6.09 9.86 16.46
CA LEU A 216 5.32 10.46 15.37
C LEU A 216 4.86 9.39 14.36
N GLY A 217 4.44 9.83 13.18
CA GLY A 217 3.88 9.00 12.12
C GLY A 217 4.88 8.06 11.46
N ALA A 218 4.38 7.30 10.48
CA ALA A 218 5.14 6.26 9.78
C ALA A 218 6.39 6.80 9.04
N TRP A 219 6.35 8.05 8.58
CA TRP A 219 7.39 8.65 7.73
C TRP A 219 8.17 9.77 8.40
N ASP A 220 7.92 9.98 9.69
CA ASP A 220 8.43 11.13 10.46
C ASP A 220 9.69 10.81 11.26
N GLY A 221 10.20 9.58 11.18
CA GLY A 221 11.38 9.16 11.93
C GLY A 221 12.62 10.00 11.59
N ASP A 222 13.25 10.54 12.62
CA ASP A 222 14.45 11.35 12.57
C ASP A 222 15.31 11.05 13.83
N PRO A 223 16.28 10.13 13.72
CA PRO A 223 17.14 9.73 14.84
C PRO A 223 17.93 10.90 15.45
N ASP A 224 18.36 11.86 14.63
CA ASP A 224 19.16 13.02 15.06
C ASP A 224 18.33 13.92 16.01
N ARG A 225 17.01 13.91 15.86
CA ARG A 225 16.05 14.67 16.68
C ARG A 225 15.37 13.82 17.77
N HIS A 226 15.79 12.57 17.94
CA HIS A 226 15.11 11.57 18.78
C HIS A 226 13.63 11.39 18.43
N ILE A 227 13.27 11.52 17.15
CA ILE A 227 11.94 11.26 16.64
C ILE A 227 11.90 9.83 16.09
N ILE A 228 11.04 9.00 16.65
CA ILE A 228 10.83 7.63 16.22
C ILE A 228 9.46 7.49 15.58
N SER A 229 9.40 6.69 14.52
CA SER A 229 8.12 6.29 13.94
C SER A 229 7.38 5.37 14.91
N TYR A 230 6.06 5.53 15.00
CA TYR A 230 5.21 4.58 15.72
C TYR A 230 5.39 3.14 15.21
N GLN A 231 5.88 2.92 14.00
CA GLN A 231 6.12 1.58 13.44
C GLN A 231 7.41 0.91 13.95
N THR A 232 8.27 1.63 14.65
CA THR A 232 9.50 1.05 15.21
C THR A 232 9.17 0.10 16.36
N ALA A 233 10.01 -0.93 16.58
CA ALA A 233 9.81 -1.90 17.65
C ALA A 233 9.74 -1.21 19.03
N ILE A 234 10.61 -0.23 19.27
CA ILE A 234 10.63 0.55 20.52
C ILE A 234 9.30 1.29 20.71
N ALA A 235 8.82 1.99 19.68
CA ALA A 235 7.54 2.70 19.77
C ALA A 235 6.37 1.72 19.98
N GLN A 236 6.35 0.58 19.29
CA GLN A 236 5.30 -0.43 19.46
C GLN A 236 5.26 -0.99 20.89
N THR A 237 6.41 -1.20 21.52
CA THR A 237 6.48 -1.60 22.94
C THR A 237 6.05 -0.49 23.88
N LEU A 238 6.14 0.78 23.48
CA LEU A 238 5.74 1.92 24.29
C LEU A 238 4.26 2.26 24.20
N LEU A 239 3.65 2.10 23.02
CA LEU A 239 2.28 2.52 22.76
C LEU A 239 1.28 1.87 23.71
N GLY A 240 0.39 2.69 24.30
CA GLY A 240 -0.66 2.25 25.20
C GLY A 240 -0.26 2.14 26.67
N HIS A 241 1.04 2.21 26.99
CA HIS A 241 1.53 2.20 28.36
C HIS A 241 1.29 3.53 29.07
N LYS A 242 1.19 3.48 30.41
CA LYS A 242 0.91 4.64 31.26
C LYS A 242 2.15 5.16 31.98
N LEU A 243 2.04 6.38 32.47
CA LEU A 243 3.07 6.97 33.33
C LEU A 243 3.30 6.10 34.57
N GLY A 244 4.58 5.82 34.86
CA GLY A 244 5.02 4.98 35.97
C GLY A 244 5.11 3.48 35.65
N GLU A 245 4.64 3.03 34.49
CA GLU A 245 4.78 1.62 34.10
C GLU A 245 6.22 1.28 33.72
N VAL A 246 6.61 0.03 34.00
CA VAL A 246 7.91 -0.54 33.64
C VAL A 246 7.73 -1.42 32.41
N ILE A 247 8.57 -1.20 31.41
CA ILE A 247 8.60 -1.93 30.15
C ILE A 247 9.97 -2.57 29.95
N SER A 248 10.00 -3.67 29.21
CA SER A 248 11.24 -4.32 28.79
C SER A 248 11.51 -3.99 27.32
N LEU A 249 12.65 -3.36 27.05
CA LEU A 249 13.11 -3.10 25.69
C LEU A 249 14.25 -4.04 25.34
N ASN A 250 14.11 -4.74 24.22
CA ASN A 250 15.19 -5.56 23.67
C ASN A 250 16.17 -4.64 22.96
N THR A 251 17.38 -4.52 23.50
CA THR A 251 18.53 -3.94 22.79
C THR A 251 19.31 -5.05 22.09
N ASP A 252 20.17 -4.71 21.13
CA ASP A 252 20.89 -5.69 20.30
C ASP A 252 21.72 -6.72 21.09
N HIS A 253 22.00 -6.46 22.37
CA HIS A 253 22.83 -7.30 23.22
C HIS A 253 22.14 -7.76 24.52
N ASP A 254 21.08 -7.09 24.98
CA ASP A 254 20.42 -7.45 26.25
C ASP A 254 18.98 -6.92 26.35
N THR A 255 18.19 -7.48 27.27
CA THR A 255 16.86 -6.98 27.63
C THR A 255 17.01 -5.99 28.79
N ALA A 256 16.78 -4.70 28.54
CA ALA A 256 16.88 -3.67 29.56
C ALA A 256 15.49 -3.21 30.02
N GLN A 257 15.34 -2.96 31.32
CA GLN A 257 14.07 -2.47 31.89
C GLN A 257 14.08 -0.95 32.03
N PHE A 258 12.97 -0.34 31.60
CA PHE A 258 12.78 1.11 31.63
C PHE A 258 11.46 1.46 32.30
N ALA A 259 11.45 2.50 33.12
CA ALA A 259 10.24 3.10 33.66
C ALA A 259 9.84 4.34 32.86
N ILE A 260 8.54 4.49 32.56
CA ILE A 260 8.00 5.69 31.90
C ILE A 260 7.90 6.81 32.95
N VAL A 261 8.74 7.82 32.84
CA VAL A 261 8.79 8.93 33.83
C VAL A 261 7.99 10.16 33.40
N SER A 262 7.80 10.36 32.09
CA SER A 262 6.97 11.47 31.60
C SER A 262 6.29 11.13 30.26
N ILE A 263 5.09 11.69 30.07
CA ILE A 263 4.34 11.66 28.81
C ILE A 263 3.83 13.08 28.57
N ASN A 264 4.35 13.73 27.54
CA ASN A 264 4.02 15.11 27.20
C ASN A 264 3.52 15.20 25.75
N PRO A 265 2.68 16.18 25.40
CA PRO A 265 2.28 16.37 24.00
C PRO A 265 3.46 16.91 23.18
N VAL A 266 3.52 16.55 21.89
CA VAL A 266 4.51 17.11 20.98
C VAL A 266 4.34 18.62 20.82
N PRO A 267 5.41 19.42 20.97
CA PRO A 267 5.37 20.84 20.66
C PRO A 267 5.10 21.06 19.16
N PRO A 268 4.33 22.10 18.79
CA PRO A 268 3.96 22.37 17.39
C PRO A 268 5.18 22.51 16.45
N ASP A 269 6.28 23.06 16.95
CA ASP A 269 7.53 23.32 16.21
C ASP A 269 8.34 22.05 15.86
N LYS A 270 8.01 20.89 16.45
CA LYS A 270 8.68 19.61 16.13
C LYS A 270 8.07 18.86 14.95
N THR A 271 6.96 19.34 14.39
CA THR A 271 6.22 18.65 13.32
C THR A 271 6.67 19.04 11.90
N GLU A 272 7.44 20.12 11.78
CA GLU A 272 8.07 20.52 10.54
C GLU A 272 9.35 19.70 10.33
N SER A 273 9.32 18.81 9.35
CA SER A 273 10.52 18.17 8.82
C SER A 273 11.27 19.16 7.93
N THR A 274 12.26 19.85 8.50
CA THR A 274 13.30 20.56 7.75
C THR A 274 14.31 19.55 7.18
N ALA A 275 13.84 18.59 6.38
CA ALA A 275 14.69 17.86 5.43
C ALA A 275 14.79 18.67 4.14
N ALA A 276 15.27 19.92 4.24
CA ALA A 276 15.75 20.66 3.10
C ALA A 276 17.02 19.95 2.59
N VAL A 277 16.92 19.37 1.40
CA VAL A 277 18.02 19.15 0.44
C VAL A 277 19.33 18.68 1.08
N ARG A 278 19.44 17.38 1.39
CA ARG A 278 20.75 16.72 1.40
C ARG A 278 21.04 16.25 -0.03
N GLU A 279 21.54 17.17 -0.85
CA GLU A 279 22.28 16.81 -2.06
C GLU A 279 23.46 15.90 -1.64
N THR A 280 23.51 14.71 -2.22
CA THR A 280 24.66 13.82 -2.04
C THR A 280 25.84 14.44 -2.79
N PRO A 281 27.02 14.67 -2.17
CA PRO A 281 28.16 15.15 -2.93
C PRO A 281 28.59 14.04 -3.90
N ALA A 282 28.78 14.42 -5.15
CA ALA A 282 29.32 13.57 -6.19
C ALA A 282 30.63 12.94 -5.71
N ILE A 283 30.75 11.62 -5.88
CA ILE A 283 32.00 10.88 -5.69
C ILE A 283 32.88 11.26 -6.88
N GLU A 284 33.76 12.24 -6.71
CA GLU A 284 34.91 12.43 -7.59
C GLU A 284 35.93 11.34 -7.26
N VAL A 285 35.99 10.37 -8.18
CA VAL A 285 36.95 9.27 -8.16
C VAL A 285 38.34 9.86 -8.43
N ALA A 286 39.19 9.83 -7.41
CA ALA A 286 40.62 9.95 -7.59
C ALA A 286 41.14 8.71 -8.34
N ILE A 287 41.65 8.91 -9.56
CA ILE A 287 42.59 7.99 -10.18
C ILE A 287 43.84 8.80 -10.49
N SER A 288 44.84 8.60 -9.63
CA SER A 288 46.24 8.82 -9.92
C SER A 288 46.72 7.80 -10.94
N GLU A 289 47.14 8.26 -12.12
CA GLU A 289 48.40 7.93 -12.82
C GLU A 289 48.54 8.78 -14.09
#